data_AF-A0A2S8ULT5-F1
#
_entry.id   AF-A0A2S8ULT5-F1
#
_cell.length_a   1.000
_cell.length_b   1.000
_cell.length_c   1.000
_cell.angle_alpha   90.00
_cell.angle_beta   90.00
_cell.angle_gamma   90.00
#
_symmetry.space_group_name_H-M   'P 1'
#
loop_
_entity.id
_entity.type
_entity.pdbx_description
1 polymer ?
#
loop_
_entity_poly.entity_id
_entity_poly.type
_entity_poly.pdbx_seq_one_letter_code
_entity_poly.pdbx_strand_id
1 'polypeptide(L)'
;MNAVDAVGTIAEVLSWIGLGVGLPLLAIVLLVKVHDDSWLPQEVVVVEDESGRARARWFAAGDFRERPLRADEAHHWHGREDVDAFVSERHPSLMRFEPRRPLLHAFQVLGITLAGVGAAAVALSIVLLFVG
;
A
#
# COMPACT_ATOMS: atom_id res chain seq x y z
N MET A 1 -32.83 -18.71 25.90
CA MET A 1 -32.28 -17.67 25.02
C MET A 1 -33.27 -17.45 23.91
N ASN A 2 -33.74 -16.21 23.76
CA ASN A 2 -34.60 -15.86 22.64
C ASN A 2 -33.72 -15.62 21.40
N ALA A 3 -34.29 -15.78 20.20
CA ALA A 3 -33.52 -15.63 18.95
C ALA A 3 -32.85 -14.24 18.85
N VAL A 4 -33.50 -13.21 19.38
CA VAL A 4 -32.99 -11.83 19.43
C VAL A 4 -31.72 -11.72 20.29
N ASP A 5 -31.71 -12.33 21.49
CA ASP A 5 -30.55 -12.31 22.39
C ASP A 5 -29.33 -13.00 21.77
N ALA A 6 -29.57 -14.12 21.07
CA ALA A 6 -28.53 -14.87 20.39
C ALA A 6 -27.90 -14.04 19.26
N VAL A 7 -28.73 -13.38 18.44
CA VAL A 7 -28.24 -12.50 17.35
C VAL A 7 -27.50 -11.29 17.92
N GLY A 8 -27.99 -10.69 19.02
CA GLY A 8 -27.32 -9.59 19.70
C GLY A 8 -25.92 -9.96 20.15
N THR A 9 -25.76 -11.12 20.79
CA THR A 9 -24.45 -11.62 21.25
C THR A 9 -23.50 -11.88 20.08
N ILE A 10 -23.99 -12.49 18.99
CA ILE A 10 -23.18 -12.74 17.80
C ILE A 10 -22.73 -11.41 17.16
N ALA A 11 -23.64 -10.46 17.05
CA ALA A 11 -23.34 -9.13 16.51
C ALA A 11 -22.29 -8.41 17.36
N GLU A 12 -22.37 -8.53 18.68
CA GLU A 12 -21.37 -7.96 19.58
C GLU A 12 -19.99 -8.57 19.32
N VAL A 13 -19.86 -9.90 19.32
CA VAL A 13 -18.56 -10.57 19.07
C VAL A 13 -17.99 -10.20 17.69
N LEU A 14 -18.84 -10.14 16.67
CA LEU A 14 -18.44 -9.72 15.32
C LEU A 14 -17.99 -8.26 15.26
N SER A 15 -18.60 -7.38 16.05
CA SER A 15 -18.17 -5.99 16.22
C SER A 15 -16.76 -5.92 16.82
N TRP A 16 -16.52 -6.63 17.93
CA TRP A 16 -15.23 -6.64 18.60
C TRP A 16 -14.10 -7.15 17.69
N ILE A 17 -14.34 -8.22 16.93
CA ILE A 17 -13.34 -8.77 16.00
C ILE A 17 -13.21 -7.86 14.78
N GLY A 18 -14.32 -7.48 14.15
CA GLY A 18 -14.35 -6.72 12.91
C GLY A 18 -13.76 -5.32 13.06
N LEU A 19 -14.22 -4.56 14.06
CA LEU A 19 -13.70 -3.23 14.34
C LEU A 19 -12.38 -3.30 15.09
N GLY A 20 -12.25 -4.16 16.10
CA GLY A 20 -11.05 -4.24 16.94
C GLY A 20 -9.81 -4.66 16.18
N VAL A 21 -9.92 -5.50 15.15
CA VAL A 21 -8.79 -5.86 14.28
C VAL A 21 -8.77 -5.04 13.00
N GLY A 22 -9.94 -4.72 12.42
CA GLY A 22 -10.03 -3.97 11.16
C GLY A 22 -9.53 -2.54 11.25
N LEU A 23 -9.88 -1.81 12.32
CA LEU A 23 -9.44 -0.41 12.50
C LEU A 23 -7.91 -0.29 12.66
N PRO A 24 -7.24 -1.05 13.54
CA PRO A 24 -5.78 -1.00 13.63
C PRO A 24 -5.09 -1.35 12.32
N LEU A 25 -5.62 -2.33 11.59
CA LEU A 25 -5.04 -2.77 10.31
C LEU A 25 -5.16 -1.68 9.24
N LEU A 26 -6.31 -0.99 9.18
CA LEU A 26 -6.48 0.21 8.34
C LEU A 26 -5.58 1.37 8.77
N ALA A 27 -5.43 1.59 10.08
CA ALA A 27 -4.55 2.63 10.61
C ALA A 27 -3.09 2.37 10.21
N ILE A 28 -2.61 1.13 10.29
CA ILE A 28 -1.26 0.76 9.84
C ILE A 28 -1.10 1.01 8.34
N VAL A 29 -2.06 0.60 7.51
CA VAL A 29 -2.03 0.85 6.06
C VAL A 29 -1.97 2.35 5.78
N LEU A 30 -2.77 3.16 6.47
CA LEU A 30 -2.79 4.61 6.32
C LEU A 30 -1.45 5.23 6.75
N LEU A 31 -0.92 4.84 7.90
CA LEU A 31 0.38 5.32 8.38
C LEU A 31 1.49 5.00 7.39
N VAL A 32 1.50 3.79 6.84
CA VAL A 32 2.47 3.42 5.82
C VAL A 32 2.27 4.25 4.56
N LYS A 33 1.04 4.42 4.06
CA LYS A 33 0.77 5.28 2.88
C LYS A 33 1.23 6.71 3.09
N VAL A 34 0.91 7.33 4.22
CA VAL A 34 1.30 8.71 4.53
C VAL A 34 2.82 8.86 4.64
N HIS A 35 3.52 7.87 5.19
CA HIS A 35 4.99 7.91 5.24
C HIS A 35 5.65 7.64 3.89
N ASP A 36 5.01 6.84 3.05
CA ASP A 36 5.51 6.46 1.74
C ASP A 36 5.11 7.46 0.65
N ASP A 37 4.22 8.42 0.90
CA ASP A 37 3.81 9.46 -0.07
C ASP A 37 4.95 10.41 -0.53
N SER A 38 6.18 10.17 -0.06
CA SER A 38 7.39 10.86 -0.52
C SER A 38 8.01 10.26 -1.78
N TRP A 39 7.36 9.31 -2.47
CA TRP A 39 7.87 8.78 -3.75
C TRP A 39 7.21 9.50 -4.92
N LEU A 40 7.91 10.48 -5.51
CA LEU A 40 7.41 11.18 -6.69
C LEU A 40 7.72 10.35 -7.96
N PRO A 41 6.74 10.21 -8.87
CA PRO A 41 7.01 9.67 -10.20
C PRO A 41 7.94 10.64 -10.93
N GLN A 42 9.09 10.14 -11.36
CA GLN A 42 10.07 10.92 -12.10
C GLN A 42 10.53 10.14 -13.32
N GLU A 43 10.64 10.85 -14.44
CA GLU A 43 11.16 10.32 -15.69
C GLU A 43 12.65 9.98 -15.49
N VAL A 44 12.98 8.70 -15.66
CA VAL A 44 14.36 8.22 -15.53
C VAL A 44 14.83 7.69 -16.86
N VAL A 45 15.93 8.29 -17.33
CA VAL A 45 16.55 7.93 -18.59
C VAL A 45 17.54 6.80 -18.33
N VAL A 46 17.42 5.70 -19.08
CA VAL A 46 18.37 4.59 -19.01
C VAL A 46 19.36 4.71 -20.17
N VAL A 47 20.63 4.90 -19.84
CA VAL A 47 21.72 5.05 -20.82
C VAL A 47 22.62 3.82 -20.73
N GLU A 48 22.94 3.21 -21.86
CA GLU A 48 24.00 2.19 -21.93
C GLU A 48 25.38 2.85 -21.87
N ASP A 49 26.22 2.36 -20.96
CA ASP A 49 27.63 2.71 -20.91
C ASP A 49 28.41 2.00 -22.05
N GLU A 50 29.59 2.52 -22.41
CA GLU A 50 30.48 1.93 -23.43
C GLU A 50 30.88 0.47 -23.13
N SER A 51 30.72 0.06 -21.87
CA SER A 51 30.92 -1.30 -21.38
C SER A 51 29.71 -2.25 -21.56
N GLY A 52 28.62 -1.78 -22.18
CA GLY A 52 27.37 -2.54 -22.37
C GLY A 52 26.55 -2.70 -21.09
N ARG A 53 26.79 -1.86 -20.09
CA ARG A 53 26.04 -1.85 -18.82
C ARG A 53 25.01 -0.73 -18.82
N ALA A 54 23.74 -1.08 -18.68
CA ALA A 54 22.68 -0.09 -18.52
C ALA A 54 22.84 0.68 -17.20
N ARG A 55 22.78 2.02 -17.26
CA ARG A 55 22.82 2.93 -16.12
C ARG A 55 21.57 3.79 -16.12
N ALA A 56 20.88 3.84 -14.99
CA ALA A 56 19.73 4.72 -14.80
C ALA A 56 20.24 6.10 -14.37
N ARG A 57 19.80 7.15 -15.06
CA ARG A 57 20.13 8.54 -14.77
C ARG A 57 18.85 9.33 -14.55
N TRP A 58 18.76 9.98 -13.39
CA TRP A 58 17.63 10.84 -13.05
C TRP A 58 18.11 12.14 -12.41
N PHE A 59 17.27 13.16 -12.44
CA PHE A 59 17.59 14.48 -11.92
C PHE A 59 16.82 14.72 -10.62
N ALA A 60 17.43 14.57 -9.44
CA ALA A 60 16.72 14.74 -8.18
C ALA A 60 17.44 15.70 -7.24
N ALA A 61 16.68 16.52 -6.51
CA ALA A 61 17.20 17.50 -5.55
C ALA A 61 18.24 18.48 -6.14
N GLY A 62 18.07 18.86 -7.42
CA GLY A 62 18.94 19.83 -8.08
C GLY A 62 20.24 19.26 -8.63
N ASP A 63 20.45 17.93 -8.57
CA ASP A 63 21.66 17.28 -9.07
C ASP A 63 21.34 16.03 -9.91
N PHE A 64 22.25 15.70 -10.82
CA PHE A 64 22.16 14.48 -11.63
C PHE A 64 22.68 13.29 -10.83
N ARG A 65 21.85 12.26 -10.74
CA ARG A 65 22.14 11.02 -10.04
C ARG A 65 22.19 9.90 -11.04
N GLU A 66 23.22 9.06 -10.91
CA GLU A 66 23.40 7.88 -11.73
C GLU A 66 23.59 6.64 -10.87
N ARG A 67 22.96 5.54 -11.27
CA ARG A 67 23.13 4.23 -10.65
C ARG A 67 23.22 3.15 -11.72
N PRO A 68 24.18 2.22 -11.66
CA PRO A 68 24.14 1.04 -12.51
C PRO A 68 22.87 0.23 -12.24
N LEU A 69 22.20 -0.25 -13.29
CA LEU A 69 21.08 -1.17 -13.13
C LEU A 69 21.59 -2.46 -12.52
N ARG A 70 20.81 -3.03 -11.59
CA ARG A 70 21.08 -4.38 -11.11
C ARG A 70 20.70 -5.40 -12.18
N ALA A 71 21.29 -6.59 -12.14
CA ALA A 71 21.11 -7.62 -13.15
C ALA A 71 19.63 -8.05 -13.32
N ASP A 72 18.87 -8.06 -12.22
CA ASP A 72 17.42 -8.30 -12.17
C ASP A 72 16.60 -7.19 -12.83
N GLU A 73 17.00 -5.93 -12.68
CA GLU A 73 16.37 -4.78 -13.34
C GLU A 73 16.71 -4.72 -14.84
N ALA A 74 17.93 -5.10 -15.21
CA ALA A 74 18.40 -5.14 -16.60
C ALA A 74 17.64 -6.16 -17.47
N HIS A 75 17.10 -7.24 -16.89
CA HIS A 75 16.25 -8.17 -17.63
C HIS A 75 14.86 -7.61 -17.96
N HIS A 76 14.38 -6.66 -17.15
CA HIS A 76 13.12 -5.96 -17.41
C HIS A 76 13.29 -4.83 -18.43
N TRP A 77 14.53 -4.38 -18.61
CA TRP A 77 14.91 -3.40 -19.62
C TRP A 77 14.96 -4.05 -21.02
N HIS A 78 13.86 -3.93 -21.75
CA HIS A 78 13.71 -4.40 -23.14
C HIS A 78 14.16 -3.34 -24.17
N GLY A 79 15.20 -2.56 -23.91
CA GLY A 79 15.65 -1.50 -24.82
C GLY A 79 14.72 -0.28 -24.90
N ARG A 80 13.99 0.02 -23.82
CA ARG A 80 13.24 1.29 -23.69
C ARG A 80 14.16 2.36 -23.11
N GLU A 81 14.21 3.51 -23.76
CA GLU A 81 15.05 4.66 -23.35
C GLU A 81 14.45 5.39 -22.14
N ASP A 82 13.11 5.45 -22.05
CA ASP A 82 12.38 6.05 -20.93
C ASP A 82 11.59 5.00 -20.14
N VAL A 83 11.81 4.98 -18.82
CA VAL A 83 11.06 4.14 -17.88
C VAL A 83 10.60 5.00 -16.70
N ASP A 84 9.30 5.00 -16.45
CA ASP A 84 8.74 5.62 -15.24
C ASP A 84 9.30 4.94 -14.00
N ALA A 85 9.97 5.71 -13.14
CA ALA A 85 10.43 5.21 -11.86
C ALA A 85 10.05 6.16 -10.72
N PHE A 86 9.97 5.58 -9.53
CA PHE A 86 9.62 6.31 -8.33
C PHE A 86 10.90 6.68 -7.58
N VAL A 87 11.11 7.97 -7.37
CA VAL A 87 12.27 8.53 -6.64
C VAL A 87 11.79 9.08 -5.31
N SER A 88 12.49 8.76 -4.21
CA SER A 88 12.13 9.27 -2.89
C SER A 88 12.58 10.72 -2.73
N GLU A 89 11.66 11.61 -2.37
CA GLU A 89 11.91 13.02 -2.03
C GLU A 89 12.84 13.17 -0.83
N ARG A 90 12.67 12.32 0.19
CA ARG A 90 13.49 12.35 1.42
C ARG A 90 14.89 11.77 1.21
N HIS A 91 15.02 10.80 0.32
CA HIS A 91 16.31 10.16 0.01
C HIS A 91 16.44 10.03 -1.51
N PRO A 92 16.89 11.10 -2.20
CA PRO A 92 16.89 11.11 -3.66
C PRO A 92 17.89 10.12 -4.30
N SER A 93 18.63 9.35 -3.48
CA SER A 93 19.55 8.26 -3.88
C SER A 93 18.80 6.94 -4.07
N LEU A 94 17.58 6.86 -3.55
CA LEU A 94 16.75 5.68 -3.63
C LEU A 94 15.77 5.85 -4.79
N MET A 95 15.90 4.96 -5.75
CA MET A 95 15.05 4.84 -6.94
C MET A 95 14.51 3.42 -7.00
N ARG A 96 13.21 3.28 -7.29
CA ARG A 96 12.52 1.99 -7.47
C ARG A 96 11.70 2.00 -8.77
N PHE A 97 11.88 0.96 -9.60
CA PHE A 97 11.18 0.78 -10.87
C PHE A 97 9.76 0.20 -10.75
N GLU A 98 9.44 -0.47 -9.65
CA GLU A 98 8.10 -1.04 -9.44
C GLU A 98 7.47 -0.48 -8.17
N PRO A 99 6.22 0.04 -8.23
CA PRO A 99 5.40 0.29 -7.07
C PRO A 99 4.83 -1.04 -6.56
N ARG A 100 5.69 -2.02 -6.25
CA ARG A 100 5.25 -3.32 -5.75
C ARG A 100 4.88 -3.20 -4.29
N ARG A 101 3.59 -2.98 -4.00
CA ARG A 101 3.07 -3.31 -2.67
C ARG A 101 1.79 -4.16 -2.73
N PRO A 102 1.81 -5.34 -3.38
CA PRO A 102 0.67 -6.27 -3.38
C PRO A 102 0.23 -6.66 -1.96
N LEU A 103 1.18 -6.75 -1.02
CA LEU A 103 0.89 -7.01 0.40
C LEU A 103 0.08 -5.89 1.04
N LEU A 104 0.41 -4.61 0.82
CA LEU A 104 -0.36 -3.50 1.39
C LEU A 104 -1.75 -3.41 0.81
N HIS A 105 -1.91 -3.72 -0.48
CA HIS A 105 -3.25 -3.80 -1.08
C HIS A 105 -4.06 -4.91 -0.41
N ALA A 106 -3.46 -6.08 -0.16
CA ALA A 106 -4.12 -7.18 0.56
C ALA A 106 -4.51 -6.78 2.00
N PHE A 107 -3.61 -6.14 2.75
CA PHE A 107 -3.92 -5.61 4.08
C PHE A 107 -5.03 -4.55 4.02
N GLN A 108 -5.02 -3.66 3.03
CA GLN A 108 -6.06 -2.64 2.88
C GLN A 108 -7.43 -3.29 2.64
N VAL A 109 -7.54 -4.23 1.71
CA VAL A 109 -8.79 -4.94 1.41
C VAL A 109 -9.28 -5.72 2.63
N LEU A 110 -8.38 -6.43 3.31
CA LEU A 110 -8.71 -7.16 4.54
C LEU A 110 -9.23 -6.21 5.63
N GLY A 111 -8.54 -5.09 5.87
CA GLY A 111 -8.91 -4.09 6.86
C GLY A 111 -10.28 -3.47 6.57
N ILE A 112 -10.55 -3.08 5.32
CA ILE A 112 -11.85 -2.54 4.89
C ILE A 112 -12.95 -3.58 5.10
N THR A 113 -12.70 -4.83 4.72
CA THR A 113 -13.68 -5.91 4.84
C THR A 113 -14.02 -6.17 6.31
N LEU A 114 -13.01 -6.29 7.17
CA LEU A 114 -13.21 -6.51 8.60
C LEU A 114 -13.94 -5.32 9.26
N ALA A 115 -13.51 -4.10 8.96
CA ALA A 115 -14.14 -2.89 9.49
C ALA A 115 -15.60 -2.76 9.02
N GLY A 116 -15.89 -3.07 7.77
CA GLY A 116 -17.24 -3.08 7.21
C GLY A 116 -18.15 -4.10 7.91
N VAL A 117 -17.66 -5.33 8.10
CA VAL A 117 -18.40 -6.36 8.85
C VAL A 117 -18.66 -5.93 10.29
N GLY A 118 -17.64 -5.39 10.97
CA GLY A 118 -17.76 -4.91 12.34
C GLY A 118 -18.76 -3.74 12.46
N ALA A 119 -18.73 -2.78 11.53
CA ALA A 119 -19.66 -1.66 11.50
C ALA A 119 -21.11 -2.12 11.27
N ALA A 120 -21.32 -3.08 10.36
CA ALA A 120 -22.63 -3.68 10.14
C ALA A 120 -23.15 -4.41 11.38
N ALA A 121 -22.27 -5.10 12.10
CA ALA A 121 -22.61 -5.80 13.34
C ALA A 121 -23.00 -4.82 14.46
N VAL A 122 -22.28 -3.69 14.62
CA VAL A 122 -22.68 -2.61 15.52
C VAL A 122 -24.05 -2.04 15.14
N ALA A 123 -24.27 -1.74 13.86
CA ALA A 123 -25.54 -1.21 13.39
C ALA A 123 -26.71 -2.18 13.69
N LEU A 124 -26.50 -3.48 13.46
CA LEU A 124 -27.48 -4.52 13.78
C LEU A 124 -27.76 -4.58 15.28
N SER A 125 -26.73 -4.53 16.12
CA SER A 125 -26.87 -4.51 17.58
C SER A 125 -27.70 -3.32 18.06
N ILE A 126 -27.43 -2.12 17.51
CA ILE A 126 -28.21 -0.91 17.78
C ILE A 126 -29.67 -1.09 17.38
N VAL A 127 -29.94 -1.61 16.18
CA VAL A 127 -31.32 -1.86 15.71
C VAL A 127 -32.06 -2.81 16.64
N LEU A 128 -31.41 -3.90 17.08
CA LEU A 128 -32.02 -4.86 17.99
C LEU A 128 -32.32 -4.25 19.37
N LEU A 129 -31.55 -3.28 19.84
CA LEU A 129 -31.83 -2.54 21.08
C LEU A 129 -33.20 -1.82 21.05
N PHE A 130 -33.66 -1.41 19.87
CA PHE A 130 -34.94 -0.70 19.70
C PHE A 130 -36.10 -1.62 19.35
N VAL A 131 -35.83 -2.84 18.89
CA VAL A 131 -36.84 -3.81 18.43
C VAL A 131 -37.11 -4.91 19.47
N GLY A 132 -36.11 -5.23 20.30
CA GLY A 132 -36.25 -6.11 21.46
C GLY A 132 -36.78 -5.39 22.68
#